data_AF-A0A966LM13-F1
#
_entry.id   AF-A0A966LM13-F1
#
_cell.length_a   1.000
_cell.length_b   1.000
_cell.length_c   1.000
_cell.angle_alpha   90.00
_cell.angle_beta   90.00
_cell.angle_gamma   90.00
#
_symmetry.space_group_name_H-M   'P 1'
#
loop_
_entity.id
_entity.type
_entity.pdbx_description
1 polymer ?
#
loop_
_entity_poly.entity_id
_entity_poly.type
_entity_poly.pdbx_seq_one_letter_code
_entity_poly.pdbx_strand_id
1 'polypeptide(L)' 'MKEKTIVSASTLLASLLAYWYARSAKKDAVPYVMLGGFIGSIIGETLAERSTT' A
#
# COMPACT_ATOMS: atom_id res chain seq x y z
N MET A 1 2.25 -4.70 -17.89
CA MET A 1 2.41 -3.26 -17.61
C MET A 1 1.33 -2.79 -16.63
N LYS A 2 0.03 -2.93 -16.97
CA LYS A 2 -1.10 -2.52 -16.11
C LYS A 2 -1.10 -3.16 -14.72
N GLU A 3 -0.84 -4.46 -14.61
CA GLU A 3 -0.80 -5.18 -13.32
C GLU A 3 0.25 -4.60 -12.36
N LYS A 4 1.49 -4.43 -12.85
CA LYS A 4 2.58 -3.82 -12.06
C LYS A 4 2.21 -2.40 -11.59
N THR A 5 1.53 -1.63 -12.43
CA THR A 5 1.03 -0.30 -12.06
C THR A 5 -0.02 -0.37 -10.95
N ILE A 6 -0.95 -1.33 -10.99
CA ILE A 6 -1.97 -1.53 -9.94
C ILE A 6 -1.30 -1.90 -8.61
N VAL A 7 -0.33 -2.81 -8.64
CA VAL A 7 0.42 -3.20 -7.43
C VAL A 7 1.18 -2.01 -6.87
N SER A 8 1.98 -1.31 -7.67
CA SER A 8 2.76 -0.15 -7.21
C SER A 8 1.87 0.99 -6.70
N ALA A 9 0.75 1.27 -7.36
CA ALA A 9 -0.20 2.30 -6.91
C ALA A 9 -0.86 1.93 -5.58
N SER A 10 -1.24 0.65 -5.40
CA SER A 10 -1.84 0.15 -4.17
C SER A 10 -0.85 0.21 -2.99
N THR A 11 0.39 -0.23 -3.22
CA THR A 11 1.50 -0.12 -2.26
C THR A 11 1.74 1.32 -1.84
N LEU A 12 1.83 2.24 -2.81
CA LEU A 12 2.07 3.66 -2.54
C LEU A 12 0.91 4.29 -1.76
N LEU A 13 -0.33 4.02 -2.17
CA LEU A 13 -1.53 4.55 -1.52
C LEU A 13 -1.63 4.07 -0.07
N ALA A 14 -1.44 2.77 0.17
CA ALA A 14 -1.49 2.20 1.51
C ALA A 14 -0.36 2.73 2.41
N SER A 15 0.85 2.88 1.86
CA SER A 15 1.99 3.49 2.56
C SER A 15 1.71 4.93 3.00
N LEU A 16 1.10 5.74 2.13
CA LEU A 16 0.76 7.13 2.42
C LEU A 16 -0.39 7.24 3.43
N LEU A 17 -1.39 6.38 3.36
CA LEU A 17 -2.46 6.32 4.36
C LEU A 17 -1.92 5.91 5.73
N ALA A 18 -1.01 4.94 5.78
CA ALA A 18 -0.35 4.53 7.01
C ALA A 18 0.56 5.63 7.58
N TYR A 19 1.29 6.35 6.73
CA TYR A 19 2.04 7.55 7.11
C TYR A 19 1.12 8.60 7.75
N TRP A 20 0.02 8.92 7.08
CA TRP A 20 -0.94 9.92 7.53
C TRP A 20 -1.58 9.53 8.87
N TYR A 21 -1.95 8.25 9.03
CA TYR A 21 -2.43 7.71 10.30
C TYR A 21 -1.37 7.86 11.41
N ALA A 22 -0.14 7.42 11.16
CA ALA A 22 0.93 7.47 12.15
C ALA A 22 1.21 8.91 12.59
N ARG A 23 1.27 9.86 11.64
CA ARG A 23 1.47 11.28 11.94
C ARG A 23 0.30 11.87 12.74
N SER A 24 -0.94 11.55 12.36
CA SER A 24 -2.14 12.01 13.08
C SER A 24 -2.23 11.44 14.50
N ALA A 25 -1.80 10.19 14.69
CA ALA A 25 -1.78 9.52 15.97
C ALA A 25 -0.50 9.81 16.80
N LYS A 26 0.41 10.66 16.32
CA LYS A 26 1.72 10.95 16.95
C LYS A 26 2.56 9.68 17.23
N LYS A 27 2.49 8.70 16.32
CA LYS A 27 3.26 7.44 16.35
C LYS A 27 4.47 7.53 15.42
N ASP A 28 5.43 6.62 15.59
CA ASP A 28 6.57 6.51 14.68
C ASP A 28 6.12 6.15 13.27
N ALA A 29 6.38 7.05 12.31
CA ALA A 29 5.88 6.90 10.95
C ALA A 29 6.55 5.75 10.19
N VAL A 30 7.84 5.51 10.43
CA VAL A 30 8.65 4.52 9.69
C VAL A 30 8.05 3.10 9.72
N PRO A 31 7.81 2.48 10.89
CA PRO A 31 7.27 1.12 10.93
C PRO A 31 5.86 1.02 10.33
N TYR A 32 5.03 2.05 10.49
CA TYR A 32 3.68 2.07 9.92
C TYR A 32 3.69 2.19 8.40
N VAL A 33 4.58 3.00 7.82
CA VAL A 33 4.76 3.09 6.37
C VAL A 33 5.24 1.76 5.79
N MET A 34 6.19 1.09 6.45
CA MET A 34 6.66 -0.23 6.02
C MET A 34 5.54 -1.27 6.03
N LEU A 35 4.74 -1.33 7.11
CA LEU A 35 3.58 -2.21 7.20
C LEU A 35 2.51 -1.86 6.16
N GLY A 36 2.23 -0.58 5.97
CA GLY A 36 1.27 -0.10 4.97
C GLY A 36 1.69 -0.47 3.55
N GLY A 37 2.97 -0.35 3.23
CA GLY A 37 3.51 -0.77 1.93
C GLY A 37 3.40 -2.28 1.71
N PHE A 38 3.76 -3.08 2.71
CA PHE A 38 3.64 -4.54 2.62
C PHE A 38 2.18 -5.00 2.47
N ILE A 39 1.26 -4.44 3.25
CA ILE A 39 -0.18 -4.75 3.12
C ILE A 39 -0.71 -4.28 1.76
N GLY A 40 -0.30 -3.10 1.33
CA GLY A 40 -0.68 -2.53 0.03
C GLY A 40 -0.20 -3.35 -1.16
N SER A 41 0.96 -4.01 -1.07
CA SER A 41 1.43 -4.89 -2.14
C SER A 41 0.61 -6.17 -2.22
N ILE A 42 0.26 -6.79 -1.09
CA ILE A 42 -0.60 -7.98 -1.06
C ILE A 42 -1.98 -7.68 -1.65
N ILE A 43 -2.59 -6.56 -1.26
CA ILE A 43 -3.88 -6.12 -1.81
C ILE A 43 -3.74 -5.79 -3.30
N GLY A 44 -2.66 -5.11 -3.68
CA GLY A 44 -2.38 -4.77 -5.07
C GLY A 44 -2.23 -5.99 -5.98
N GLU A 45 -1.54 -7.03 -5.50
CA GLU A 45 -1.35 -8.29 -6.22
C GLU A 45 -2.69 -9.00 -6.44
N THR A 46 -3.47 -9.19 -5.38
CA THR A 46 -4.79 -9.82 -5.48
C THR A 46 -5.78 -9.04 -6.36
N LEU A 47 -5.69 -7.70 -6.38
CA LEU A 47 -6.51 -6.86 -7.24
C LEU A 47 -6.07 -6.91 -8.70
N ALA A 48 -4.75 -6.94 -8.94
CA ALA A 48 -4.20 -7.07 -10.28
C ALA A 48 -4.59 -8.40 -10.91
N GLU A 49 -4.48 -9.51 -10.18
CA GLU A 49 -4.89 -10.85 -10.63
C GLU A 49 -6.38 -10.91 -11.02
N ARG A 50 -7.26 -10.33 -10.20
CA ARG A 50 -8.70 -10.28 -10.48
C ARG A 50 -9.09 -9.40 -11.65
N SER A 51 -8.23 -8.45 -12.04
CA SER A 51 -8.51 -7.53 -13.15
C SER A 51 -8.10 -8.11 -14.51
N THR A 52 -7.32 -9.20 -14.52
CA THR A 52 -6.84 -9.87 -15.73
C THR A 52 -7.58 -11.18 -16.04
N THR A 53 -8.41 -11.67 -15.11
CA THR A 53 -9.29 -12.85 -15.28
C THR A 53 -10.68 -12.43 -15.75
#